data_AF-A0A3D0LYC0-F1
#
_entry.id   AF-A0A3D0LYC0-F1
#
_cell.length_a   1.000
_cell.length_b   1.000
_cell.length_c   1.000
_cell.angle_alpha   90.00
_cell.angle_beta   90.00
_cell.angle_gamma   90.00
#
_symmetry.space_group_name_H-M   'P 1'
#
loop_
_entity.id
_entity.type
_entity.pdbx_description
1 polymer ?
#
loop_
_entity_poly.entity_id
_entity_poly.type
_entity_poly.pdbx_seq_one_letter_code
_entity_poly.pdbx_strand_id
1 'polypeptide(L)'
;MDCGKRVEECLALRTIYRKDEDMPHALWANYELRKALNEEIKRPDLSPTEVKKMLKSYWQTFLFAAPYDFHSFLLYMEKDREPEKKFYPPRMKVLRPIVRDLQDLADGKLNIYGLSMPPGTAKSTTGILYMTWLMGRNPDMPSLASAYADK
;
A
#
# COMPACT_ATOMS: atom_id res chain seq x y z
N MET A 1 0.09 -20.53 19.26
CA MET A 1 -0.72 -19.30 19.42
C MET A 1 -1.91 -19.41 18.50
N ASP A 2 -3.12 -19.29 19.04
CA ASP A 2 -4.34 -19.25 18.24
C ASP A 2 -4.27 -18.02 17.30
N CYS A 3 -4.26 -18.27 15.99
CA CYS A 3 -4.01 -17.23 15.01
C CYS A 3 -5.21 -16.26 14.87
N GLY A 4 -6.42 -16.66 15.32
CA GLY A 4 -7.58 -15.77 15.45
C GLY A 4 -7.36 -14.69 16.52
N LYS A 5 -6.83 -15.09 17.69
CA LYS A 5 -6.50 -14.15 18.78
C LYS A 5 -5.48 -13.09 18.34
N ARG A 6 -4.49 -13.47 17.52
CA ARG A 6 -3.49 -12.52 16.99
C ARG A 6 -4.10 -11.46 16.08
N VAL A 7 -5.11 -11.82 15.27
CA VAL A 7 -5.81 -10.85 14.40
C VAL A 7 -6.52 -9.78 15.24
N GLU A 8 -7.21 -10.20 16.30
CA GLU A 8 -7.92 -9.28 17.21
C GLU A 8 -6.96 -8.36 17.96
N GLU A 9 -5.86 -8.92 18.49
CA GLU A 9 -4.81 -8.16 19.16
C GLU A 9 -4.19 -7.10 18.25
N CYS A 10 -3.77 -7.47 17.03
CA CYS A 10 -3.20 -6.51 16.09
C CYS A 10 -4.20 -5.44 15.66
N LEU A 11 -5.49 -5.80 15.52
CA LEU A 11 -6.55 -4.84 15.20
C LEU A 11 -6.78 -3.84 16.34
N ALA A 12 -6.80 -4.33 17.59
CA ALA A 12 -6.91 -3.49 18.78
C ALA A 12 -5.72 -2.54 18.90
N LEU A 13 -4.50 -3.05 18.77
CA LEU A 13 -3.26 -2.26 18.80
C LEU A 13 -3.26 -1.16 17.72
N ARG A 14 -3.58 -1.50 16.46
CA ARG A 14 -3.70 -0.51 15.39
C ARG A 14 -4.69 0.60 15.76
N THR A 15 -5.80 0.24 16.38
CA THR A 15 -6.85 1.20 16.77
C THR A 15 -6.39 2.11 17.91
N ILE A 16 -5.66 1.57 18.89
CA ILE A 16 -5.08 2.34 19.99
C ILE A 16 -4.03 3.32 19.45
N TYR A 17 -3.01 2.83 18.75
CA TYR A 17 -1.95 3.69 18.20
C TYR A 17 -2.48 4.76 17.24
N ARG A 18 -3.51 4.44 16.45
CA ARG A 18 -4.16 5.45 15.60
C ARG A 18 -4.83 6.56 16.42
N LYS A 19 -5.48 6.21 17.54
CA LYS A 19 -6.12 7.20 18.43
C LYS A 19 -5.09 8.07 19.14
N ASP A 20 -3.95 7.48 19.48
CA ASP A 20 -2.84 8.17 20.13
C ASP A 20 -1.95 8.95 19.13
N GLU A 21 -2.38 9.03 17.86
CA GLU A 21 -1.64 9.68 16.75
C GLU A 21 -0.24 9.10 16.46
N ASP A 22 0.06 7.93 17.02
CA ASP A 22 1.30 7.18 16.76
C ASP A 22 1.18 6.35 15.47
N MET A 23 1.29 7.06 14.35
CA MET A 23 1.16 6.44 13.03
C MET A 23 2.22 5.37 12.72
N PRO A 24 3.51 5.51 13.09
CA PRO A 24 4.50 4.44 12.90
C PRO A 24 4.09 3.12 13.55
N HIS A 25 3.67 3.13 14.82
CA HIS A 25 3.22 1.92 15.50
C HIS A 25 1.88 1.41 14.98
N ALA A 26 0.98 2.31 14.57
CA ALA A 26 -0.27 1.92 13.91
C ALA A 26 -0.01 1.19 12.58
N LEU A 27 0.94 1.66 11.77
CA LEU A 27 1.34 1.01 10.51
C LEU A 27 2.02 -0.34 10.75
N TRP A 28 2.88 -0.43 11.77
CA TRP A 28 3.47 -1.71 12.19
C TRP A 28 2.40 -2.72 12.60
N ALA A 29 1.46 -2.33 13.48
CA ALA A 29 0.37 -3.19 13.93
C ALA A 29 -0.52 -3.62 12.75
N ASN A 30 -0.77 -2.71 11.80
CA ASN A 30 -1.52 -3.00 10.59
C ASN A 30 -0.78 -3.98 9.65
N TYR A 31 0.55 -3.92 9.58
CA TYR A 31 1.36 -4.88 8.83
C TYR A 31 1.32 -6.28 9.46
N GLU A 32 1.42 -6.37 10.78
CA GLU A 32 1.27 -7.63 11.50
C GLU A 32 -0.14 -8.21 11.39
N LEU A 33 -1.18 -7.36 11.43
CA LEU A 33 -2.57 -7.73 11.14
C LEU A 33 -2.70 -8.32 9.73
N ARG A 34 -2.08 -7.70 8.73
CA ARG A 34 -2.10 -8.19 7.34
C ARG A 34 -1.49 -9.59 7.22
N LYS A 35 -0.36 -9.84 7.89
CA LYS A 35 0.27 -11.17 7.91
C LYS A 35 -0.65 -12.20 8.56
N ALA A 36 -1.19 -11.89 9.74
CA ALA A 36 -2.07 -12.79 10.46
C ALA A 36 -3.32 -13.14 9.61
N LEU A 37 -3.97 -12.13 9.01
CA LEU A 37 -5.10 -12.35 8.10
C LEU A 37 -4.74 -13.21 6.89
N ASN A 38 -3.55 -13.01 6.30
CA ASN A 38 -3.12 -13.81 5.15
C ASN A 38 -2.90 -15.29 5.51
N GLU A 39 -2.41 -15.58 6.72
CA GLU A 39 -2.27 -16.95 7.19
C GLU A 39 -3.62 -17.59 7.55
N GLU A 40 -4.53 -16.81 8.14
CA GLU A 40 -5.92 -17.24 8.38
C GLU A 40 -6.64 -17.62 7.08
N ILE A 41 -6.58 -16.76 6.05
CA ILE A 41 -7.28 -17.00 4.77
C ILE A 41 -6.84 -18.29 4.06
N LYS A 42 -5.62 -18.76 4.29
CA LYS A 42 -5.09 -20.00 3.69
C LYS A 42 -5.64 -21.27 4.35
N ARG A 43 -6.35 -21.15 5.47
CA ARG A 43 -6.89 -22.29 6.20
C ARG A 43 -7.99 -22.99 5.37
N PRO A 44 -7.94 -24.32 5.21
CA PRO A 44 -8.85 -25.05 4.32
C PRO A 44 -10.27 -25.24 4.89
N ASP A 45 -10.47 -25.00 6.19
CA ASP A 45 -11.70 -25.21 6.95
C ASP A 45 -12.67 -24.00 6.96
N LEU A 46 -12.34 -22.93 6.23
CA LEU A 46 -13.14 -21.71 6.20
C LEU A 46 -14.33 -21.82 5.23
N SER A 47 -15.51 -21.37 5.68
CA SER A 47 -16.66 -21.20 4.80
C SER A 47 -16.44 -20.07 3.79
N PRO A 48 -17.09 -20.09 2.60
CA PRO A 48 -16.96 -19.03 1.61
C PRO A 48 -17.30 -17.62 2.15
N THR A 49 -18.25 -17.54 3.07
CA THR A 49 -18.66 -16.29 3.71
C THR A 49 -17.57 -15.72 4.62
N GLU A 50 -16.89 -16.59 5.39
CA GLU A 50 -15.77 -16.21 6.25
C GLU A 50 -14.57 -15.77 5.42
N VAL A 51 -14.22 -16.51 4.37
CA VAL A 51 -13.15 -16.13 3.43
C VAL A 51 -13.41 -14.75 2.86
N LYS A 52 -14.64 -14.45 2.43
CA LYS A 52 -15.00 -13.12 1.91
C LYS A 52 -14.85 -12.02 2.97
N LYS A 53 -15.27 -12.27 4.21
CA LYS A 53 -15.12 -11.32 5.34
C LYS A 53 -13.64 -11.07 5.67
N MET A 54 -12.83 -12.12 5.69
CA MET A 54 -11.40 -12.02 5.95
C MET A 54 -10.66 -11.32 4.80
N LEU A 55 -10.97 -11.64 3.54
CA LEU A 55 -10.42 -10.93 2.38
C LEU A 55 -10.76 -9.44 2.39
N LYS A 56 -11.99 -9.07 2.76
CA LYS A 56 -12.36 -7.67 2.95
C LYS A 56 -11.46 -7.00 3.99
N SER A 57 -11.25 -7.64 5.14
CA SER A 57 -10.39 -7.13 6.21
C SER A 57 -8.92 -7.05 5.77
N TYR A 58 -8.44 -8.04 5.02
CA TYR A 58 -7.11 -8.07 4.44
C TYR A 58 -6.86 -6.87 3.52
N TRP A 59 -7.78 -6.61 2.59
CA TRP A 59 -7.68 -5.44 1.71
C TRP A 59 -7.80 -4.11 2.45
N GLN A 60 -8.58 -4.05 3.53
CA GLN A 60 -8.64 -2.87 4.40
C GLN A 60 -7.29 -2.56 5.06
N THR A 61 -6.41 -3.56 5.28
CA THR A 61 -5.04 -3.28 5.74
C THR A 61 -4.20 -2.57 4.68
N PHE A 62 -4.43 -2.81 3.39
CA PHE A 62 -3.76 -2.07 2.33
C PHE A 62 -4.32 -0.66 2.20
N LEU A 63 -5.64 -0.49 2.28
CA LEU A 63 -6.26 0.84 2.29
C LEU A 63 -5.73 1.71 3.43
N PHE A 64 -5.64 1.16 4.64
CA PHE A 64 -5.14 1.89 5.80
C PHE A 64 -3.69 2.37 5.60
N ALA A 65 -2.84 1.53 5.00
CA ALA A 65 -1.44 1.85 4.76
C ALA A 65 -1.21 2.70 3.50
N ALA A 66 -2.13 2.70 2.55
CA ALA A 66 -1.96 3.32 1.23
C ALA A 66 -1.54 4.79 1.26
N PRO A 67 -2.04 5.66 2.18
CA PRO A 67 -1.55 7.04 2.25
C PRO A 67 -0.08 7.16 2.63
N TYR A 68 0.51 6.14 3.27
CA TYR A 68 1.85 6.19 3.85
C TYR A 68 2.85 5.26 3.15
N ASP A 69 2.37 4.21 2.49
CA ASP A 69 3.17 3.20 1.80
C ASP A 69 2.74 3.07 0.32
N PHE A 70 3.61 3.50 -0.58
CA PHE A 70 3.38 3.51 -2.02
C PHE A 70 3.13 2.10 -2.56
N HIS A 71 3.80 1.09 -2.01
CA HIS A 71 3.53 -0.31 -2.37
C HIS A 71 2.09 -0.72 -2.06
N SER A 72 1.60 -0.37 -0.86
CA SER A 72 0.21 -0.66 -0.47
C SER A 72 -0.79 0.11 -1.31
N PHE A 73 -0.49 1.37 -1.68
CA PHE A 73 -1.30 2.15 -2.62
C PHE A 73 -1.47 1.44 -3.98
N LEU A 74 -0.36 1.02 -4.60
CA LEU A 74 -0.38 0.35 -5.91
C LEU A 74 -1.21 -0.95 -5.87
N LEU A 75 -1.06 -1.75 -4.81
CA LEU A 75 -1.81 -2.99 -4.65
C LEU A 75 -3.30 -2.75 -4.40
N TYR A 76 -3.64 -1.78 -3.56
CA TYR A 76 -5.04 -1.52 -3.21
C TYR A 76 -5.82 -0.93 -4.39
N MET A 77 -5.23 0.01 -5.12
CA MET A 77 -5.84 0.66 -6.28
C MET A 77 -6.20 -0.35 -7.38
N GLU A 78 -5.43 -1.43 -7.53
CA GLU A 78 -5.65 -2.45 -8.55
C GLU A 78 -6.37 -3.70 -8.06
N LYS A 79 -6.82 -3.74 -6.80
CA LYS A 79 -7.32 -4.98 -6.18
C LYS A 79 -8.49 -5.62 -6.95
N ASP A 80 -9.41 -4.79 -7.45
CA ASP A 80 -10.63 -5.21 -8.17
C ASP A 80 -10.45 -5.25 -9.70
N ARG A 81 -9.26 -4.95 -10.22
CA ARG A 81 -8.99 -5.06 -11.66
C ARG A 81 -8.87 -6.53 -12.07
N GLU A 82 -9.27 -6.84 -13.30
CA GLU A 82 -8.98 -8.12 -13.93
C GLU A 82 -7.46 -8.37 -13.96
N PRO A 83 -6.97 -9.59 -13.73
CA PRO A 83 -5.53 -9.91 -13.66
C PRO A 83 -4.71 -9.37 -14.84
N GLU A 84 -5.25 -9.43 -16.05
CA GLU A 84 -4.62 -8.99 -17.30
C GLU A 84 -4.50 -7.47 -17.41
N LYS A 85 -5.38 -6.75 -16.70
CA LYS A 85 -5.42 -5.28 -16.64
C LYS A 85 -4.60 -4.71 -15.48
N LYS A 86 -3.99 -5.58 -14.65
CA LYS A 86 -3.12 -5.16 -13.55
C LYS A 86 -1.76 -4.72 -14.08
N PHE A 87 -1.31 -3.57 -13.61
CA PHE A 87 -0.03 -3.00 -13.97
C PHE A 87 1.06 -3.49 -13.01
N TYR A 88 0.86 -3.30 -11.71
CA TYR A 88 1.92 -3.49 -10.71
C TYR A 88 2.15 -4.95 -10.27
N PRO A 89 1.13 -5.70 -9.81
CA PRO A 89 1.30 -7.10 -9.38
C PRO A 89 2.11 -8.01 -10.32
N PRO A 90 1.83 -8.06 -11.65
CA PRO A 90 2.59 -8.94 -12.54
C PRO A 90 4.06 -8.51 -12.72
N ARG A 91 4.39 -7.25 -12.45
CA ARG A 91 5.74 -6.67 -12.60
C ARG A 91 6.44 -6.44 -11.26
N MET A 92 5.82 -6.87 -10.16
CA MET A 92 6.27 -6.55 -8.80
C MET A 92 7.71 -6.97 -8.55
N LYS A 93 8.16 -8.11 -9.08
CA LYS A 93 9.56 -8.57 -8.92
C LYS A 93 10.58 -7.56 -9.45
N VAL A 94 10.27 -6.88 -10.56
CA VAL A 94 11.16 -5.91 -11.21
C VAL A 94 10.95 -4.51 -10.63
N LEU A 95 9.69 -4.12 -10.37
CA LEU A 95 9.35 -2.76 -9.94
C LEU A 95 9.48 -2.54 -8.42
N ARG A 96 9.56 -3.59 -7.60
CA ARG A 96 9.62 -3.44 -6.13
C ARG A 96 10.81 -2.63 -5.63
N PRO A 97 12.05 -2.79 -6.14
CA PRO A 97 13.17 -1.94 -5.76
C PRO A 97 12.88 -0.46 -6.07
N ILE A 98 12.40 -0.15 -7.28
CA ILE A 98 12.08 1.21 -7.71
C ILE A 98 10.98 1.82 -6.84
N VAL A 99 9.94 1.05 -6.50
CA VAL A 99 8.87 1.50 -5.59
C VAL A 99 9.41 1.83 -4.21
N ARG A 100 10.40 1.07 -3.72
CA ARG A 100 11.06 1.35 -2.45
C ARG A 100 11.93 2.61 -2.53
N ASP A 101 12.70 2.78 -3.60
CA ASP A 101 13.52 3.98 -3.78
C ASP A 101 12.64 5.24 -3.88
N LEU A 102 11.50 5.16 -4.57
CA LEU A 102 10.51 6.24 -4.64
C LEU A 102 9.84 6.52 -3.28
N GLN A 103 9.56 5.48 -2.48
CA GLN A 103 9.09 5.66 -1.10
C GLN A 103 10.16 6.37 -0.25
N ASP A 104 11.42 5.96 -0.35
CA ASP A 104 12.52 6.57 0.41
C ASP A 104 12.79 8.02 -0.02
N LEU A 105 12.54 8.36 -1.30
CA LEU A 105 12.48 9.74 -1.78
C LEU A 105 11.33 10.53 -1.13
N ALA A 106 10.11 9.98 -1.12
CA ALA A 106 8.94 10.63 -0.51
C ALA A 106 9.08 10.81 1.01
N ASP A 107 9.76 9.89 1.68
CA ASP A 107 10.03 9.93 3.11
C ASP A 107 11.25 10.80 3.47
N GLY A 108 11.87 11.46 2.48
CA GLY A 108 13.01 12.36 2.69
C GLY A 108 14.32 11.64 3.06
N LYS A 109 14.40 10.32 2.88
CA LYS A 109 15.64 9.55 3.07
C LYS A 109 16.58 9.66 1.87
N LEU A 110 16.03 9.96 0.70
CA LEU A 110 16.76 10.33 -0.50
C LEU A 110 16.41 11.77 -0.87
N ASN A 111 17.42 12.55 -1.28
CA ASN A 111 17.20 13.91 -1.77
C ASN A 111 16.91 13.94 -3.27
N ILE A 112 17.56 13.05 -4.04
CA ILE A 112 17.46 12.96 -5.50
C ILE A 112 17.47 11.49 -5.88
N TYR A 113 16.58 11.10 -6.79
CA TYR A 113 16.52 9.76 -7.35
C TYR A 113 16.55 9.82 -8.88
N GLY A 114 17.59 9.22 -9.50
CA GLY A 114 17.73 9.12 -10.94
C GLY A 114 17.34 7.72 -11.43
N LEU A 115 16.30 7.61 -12.26
CA LEU A 115 15.83 6.33 -12.81
C LEU A 115 16.19 6.19 -14.28
N SER A 116 17.14 5.31 -14.59
CA SER A 116 17.49 4.92 -15.96
C SER A 116 17.14 3.46 -16.21
N MET A 117 16.26 3.21 -17.18
CA MET A 117 15.86 1.86 -17.57
C MET A 117 15.57 1.79 -19.08
N PRO A 118 15.73 0.62 -19.71
CA PRO A 118 15.35 0.40 -21.10
C PRO A 118 13.89 0.81 -21.41
N PRO A 119 13.56 1.16 -22.66
CA PRO A 119 12.17 1.37 -23.06
C PRO A 119 11.30 0.13 -22.78
N GLY A 120 10.01 0.33 -22.52
CA GLY A 120 9.06 -0.76 -22.25
C GLY A 120 9.09 -1.35 -20.84
N THR A 121 10.00 -0.92 -19.96
CA THR A 121 10.13 -1.42 -18.57
C THR A 121 9.19 -0.78 -17.56
N ALA A 122 8.15 -0.07 -18.02
CA ALA A 122 7.15 0.58 -17.17
C ALA A 122 7.66 1.75 -16.29
N LYS A 123 8.84 2.32 -16.58
CA LYS A 123 9.40 3.47 -15.84
C LYS A 123 8.46 4.68 -15.79
N SER A 124 7.91 5.10 -16.93
CA SER A 124 7.07 6.31 -17.03
C SER A 124 5.74 6.11 -16.31
N THR A 125 5.11 4.95 -16.47
CA THR A 125 3.87 4.61 -15.76
C THR A 125 4.06 4.57 -14.25
N THR A 126 5.19 4.01 -13.77
CA THR A 126 5.52 4.01 -12.34
C THR A 126 5.67 5.43 -11.80
N GLY A 127 6.35 6.31 -12.55
CA GLY A 127 6.48 7.74 -12.20
C GLY A 127 5.14 8.46 -12.14
N ILE A 128 4.23 8.21 -13.09
CA ILE A 128 2.87 8.80 -13.08
C ILE A 128 2.10 8.37 -11.82
N LEU A 129 2.10 7.06 -11.51
CA LEU A 129 1.41 6.54 -10.31
C LEU A 129 2.02 7.09 -9.02
N TYR A 130 3.34 7.30 -9.00
CA TYR A 130 4.03 7.95 -7.88
C TYR A 130 3.57 9.40 -7.68
N MET A 131 3.50 10.18 -8.76
CA MET A 131 2.98 11.55 -8.68
C MET A 131 1.52 11.58 -8.21
N THR A 132 0.66 10.70 -8.73
CA THR A 132 -0.73 10.56 -8.26
C THR A 132 -0.80 10.26 -6.76
N TRP A 133 0.06 9.36 -6.28
CA TRP A 133 0.12 9.03 -4.86
C TRP A 133 0.58 10.21 -4.01
N LEU A 134 1.63 10.94 -4.42
CA LEU A 134 2.09 12.14 -3.72
C LEU A 134 1.00 13.21 -3.60
N MET A 135 0.23 13.43 -4.68
CA MET A 135 -0.90 14.37 -4.67
C MET A 135 -1.99 13.96 -3.67
N GLY A 136 -2.22 12.67 -3.47
CA GLY A 136 -3.16 12.17 -2.45
C GLY A 136 -2.58 12.19 -1.03
N ARG A 137 -1.28 11.96 -0.88
CA ARG A 137 -0.57 11.95 0.41
C ARG A 137 -0.37 13.36 0.97
N ASN A 138 -0.06 14.33 0.11
CA ASN A 138 0.25 15.71 0.46
C ASN A 138 -0.64 16.66 -0.37
N PRO A 139 -1.96 16.67 -0.16
CA PRO A 139 -2.89 17.41 -1.01
C PRO A 139 -2.67 18.93 -0.98
N ASP A 140 -2.13 19.46 0.12
CA ASP A 140 -1.89 20.89 0.30
C ASP A 140 -0.55 21.36 -0.31
N MET A 141 0.29 20.43 -0.77
CA MET A 141 1.56 20.75 -1.39
C MET A 141 1.39 20.99 -2.90
N PRO A 142 2.10 21.97 -3.49
CA PRO A 142 2.05 22.19 -4.93
C PRO A 142 2.61 20.96 -5.66
N SER A 143 1.87 20.47 -6.64
CA SER A 143 2.31 19.40 -7.52
C SER A 143 2.68 19.96 -8.88
N LEU A 144 3.90 19.70 -9.34
CA LEU A 144 4.35 20.10 -10.68
C LEU A 144 3.54 19.42 -11.80
N ALA A 145 2.84 18.32 -11.47
CA ALA A 145 1.93 17.61 -12.37
C ALA A 145 0.51 18.20 -12.42
N SER A 146 0.18 19.14 -11.52
CA SER A 146 -1.06 19.93 -11.55
C SER A 146 -0.76 21.39 -11.22
N ALA A 147 -0.57 22.21 -12.24
CA ALA A 147 -0.58 23.66 -12.06
C ALA A 147 -2.04 24.14 -11.98
N TYR A 148 -2.39 24.87 -10.92
CA TYR A 148 -3.58 25.70 -10.93
C TYR A 148 -3.27 26.93 -11.79
N ALA A 149 -3.99 27.11 -12.89
CA ALA A 149 -3.96 28.37 -13.61
C ALA A 149 -4.85 29.36 -12.85
N ASP A 150 -4.23 30.26 -12.08
CA ASP A 150 -4.95 31.44 -11.61
C ASP A 150 -5.33 32.31 -12.81
N LYS A 151 -6.60 32.72 -12.87
CA LYS A 151 -7.12 33.70 -13.83
C LYS A 151 -7.01 35.11 -13.26
#